data_AF-A0A3B0A739-F1
#
_entry.id   AF-A0A3B0A739-F1
#
_cell.length_a   1.000
_cell.length_b   1.000
_cell.length_c   1.000
_cell.angle_alpha   90.00
_cell.angle_beta   90.00
_cell.angle_gamma   90.00
#
_symmetry.space_group_name_H-M   'P 1'
#
loop_
_entity.id
_entity.type
_entity.pdbx_description
1 polymer ?
#
loop_
_entity_poly.entity_id
_entity_poly.type
_entity_poly.pdbx_seq_one_letter_code
_entity_poly.pdbx_strand_id
1 'polypeptide(L)'
;MAEEYRPGRPGRGLRGWLARRAQIRTNQRRYAFHESQCRTIRAHLARVVDPGDRADMLRRLATSLHRRAVLYASVHGVHQLEGETTTADLSMLWEADLYEALCDVEAAHVYHTPRARGMDQIEETAGPVLDRMAATPDLGGRLRLLGALHDSVLPVVGKRAAAQVRALPAPASVVTAGR
;
A
#
# COMPACT_ATOMS: atom_id res chain seq x y z
N MET A 1 -3.25 -9.35 54.24
CA MET A 1 -3.38 -7.89 54.12
C MET A 1 -3.36 -7.56 52.64
N ALA A 2 -4.52 -7.14 52.11
CA ALA A 2 -4.71 -6.88 50.69
C ALA A 2 -4.27 -5.46 50.37
N GLU A 3 -3.39 -5.33 49.37
CA GLU A 3 -2.83 -4.07 48.93
C GLU A 3 -3.88 -3.27 48.14
N GLU A 4 -4.05 -2.03 48.58
CA GLU A 4 -5.15 -1.13 48.30
C GLU A 4 -5.03 -0.54 46.88
N TYR A 5 -6.00 -0.88 46.03
CA TYR A 5 -6.17 -0.26 44.71
C TYR A 5 -6.39 1.25 44.87
N ARG A 6 -5.45 2.08 44.40
CA ARG A 6 -5.58 3.55 44.38
C ARG A 6 -6.16 4.03 43.03
N PRO A 7 -7.42 4.50 42.97
CA PRO A 7 -7.99 5.09 41.76
C PRO A 7 -7.63 6.59 41.71
N GLY A 8 -6.48 6.89 41.12
CA GLY A 8 -5.91 8.25 41.06
C GLY A 8 -6.14 9.04 39.76
N ARG A 9 -7.11 8.67 38.90
CA ARG A 9 -7.54 9.56 37.79
C ARG A 9 -9.06 9.57 37.62
N PRO A 10 -9.73 10.70 37.90
CA PRO A 10 -11.17 10.85 37.68
C PRO A 10 -11.45 11.01 36.17
N GLY A 11 -12.42 10.28 35.63
CA GLY A 11 -13.00 10.60 34.30
C GLY A 11 -13.12 9.48 33.27
N ARG A 12 -12.72 8.23 33.54
CA ARG A 12 -13.04 7.08 32.66
C ARG A 12 -13.75 5.99 33.42
N GLY A 13 -15.04 6.18 33.68
CA GLY A 13 -15.89 5.13 34.24
C GLY A 13 -15.95 3.88 33.34
N LEU A 14 -16.50 2.79 33.88
CA LEU A 14 -16.71 1.49 33.20
C LEU A 14 -17.26 1.65 31.76
N ARG A 15 -18.18 2.59 31.54
CA ARG A 15 -18.73 2.92 30.22
C ARG A 15 -17.66 3.35 29.20
N GLY A 16 -16.72 4.20 29.61
CA GLY A 16 -15.62 4.65 28.74
C GLY A 16 -14.64 3.53 28.40
N TRP A 17 -14.39 2.62 29.35
CA TRP A 17 -13.56 1.43 29.11
C TRP A 17 -14.24 0.44 28.14
N LEU A 18 -15.54 0.17 28.34
CA LEU A 18 -16.32 -0.69 27.44
C LEU A 18 -16.40 -0.11 26.02
N ALA A 19 -16.64 1.20 25.88
CA ALA A 19 -16.66 1.88 24.59
C ALA A 19 -15.31 1.77 23.86
N ARG A 20 -14.19 1.96 24.57
CA ARG A 20 -12.85 1.76 24.01
C ARG A 20 -12.62 0.31 23.54
N ARG A 21 -13.03 -0.69 24.33
CA ARG A 21 -12.93 -2.10 23.93
C ARG A 21 -13.81 -2.46 22.74
N ALA A 22 -14.99 -1.84 22.63
CA ALA A 22 -15.85 -2.01 21.46
C ALA A 22 -15.20 -1.41 20.21
N GLN A 23 -14.66 -0.19 20.31
CA GLN A 23 -13.96 0.47 19.20
C GLN A 23 -12.75 -0.32 18.72
N ILE A 24 -11.90 -0.82 19.63
CA ILE A 24 -10.72 -1.63 19.27
C ILE A 24 -11.15 -2.89 18.50
N ARG A 25 -12.20 -3.60 18.95
CA ARG A 25 -12.72 -4.78 18.25
C ARG A 25 -13.27 -4.45 16.86
N THR A 26 -13.97 -3.32 16.73
CA THR A 26 -14.44 -2.84 15.42
C THR A 26 -13.27 -2.52 14.48
N ASN A 27 -12.23 -1.85 14.98
CA ASN A 27 -11.04 -1.53 14.21
C ASN A 27 -10.28 -2.80 13.81
N GLN A 28 -10.13 -3.78 14.72
CA GLN A 28 -9.54 -5.08 14.43
C GLN A 28 -10.27 -5.80 13.28
N ARG A 29 -11.60 -5.85 13.32
CA ARG A 29 -12.41 -6.46 12.24
C ARG A 29 -12.24 -5.74 10.91
N ARG A 30 -12.25 -4.40 10.91
CA ARG A 30 -12.03 -3.58 9.71
C ARG A 30 -10.63 -3.77 9.14
N TYR A 31 -9.62 -3.79 10.00
CA TYR A 31 -8.23 -4.04 9.61
C TYR A 31 -8.09 -5.41 8.95
N ALA A 32 -8.60 -6.46 9.60
CA ALA A 32 -8.57 -7.83 9.07
C ALA A 32 -9.32 -7.97 7.74
N PHE A 33 -10.44 -7.26 7.58
CA PHE A 33 -11.15 -7.22 6.30
C PHE A 33 -10.27 -6.65 5.17
N HIS A 34 -9.66 -5.48 5.37
CA HIS A 34 -8.81 -4.88 4.35
C HIS A 34 -7.51 -5.67 4.12
N GLU A 35 -6.96 -6.32 5.14
CA GLU A 35 -5.85 -7.26 4.98
C GLU A 35 -6.23 -8.46 4.10
N SER A 36 -7.42 -9.02 4.31
CA SER A 36 -7.97 -10.07 3.44
C SER A 36 -8.13 -9.58 2.00
N GLN A 37 -8.69 -8.37 1.80
CA GLN A 37 -8.84 -7.75 0.48
C GLN A 37 -7.49 -7.57 -0.22
N CYS A 38 -6.46 -7.05 0.47
CA CYS A 38 -5.12 -6.92 -0.09
C CYS A 38 -4.56 -8.26 -0.58
N ARG A 39 -4.71 -9.34 0.21
CA ARG A 39 -4.25 -10.68 -0.17
C ARG A 39 -4.99 -11.20 -1.40
N THR A 40 -6.31 -11.09 -1.42
CA THR A 40 -7.16 -11.52 -2.54
C THR A 40 -6.81 -10.75 -3.82
N ILE A 41 -6.70 -9.41 -3.75
CA ILE A 41 -6.39 -8.58 -4.91
C ILE A 41 -5.00 -8.91 -5.46
N ARG A 42 -3.97 -9.07 -4.60
CA ARG A 42 -2.63 -9.46 -5.05
C ARG A 42 -2.62 -10.82 -5.77
N ALA A 43 -3.37 -11.80 -5.25
CA ALA A 43 -3.49 -13.11 -5.90
C ALA A 43 -4.17 -13.02 -7.27
N HIS A 44 -5.18 -12.15 -7.43
CA HIS A 44 -5.83 -11.92 -8.71
C HIS A 44 -4.94 -11.15 -9.69
N LEU A 45 -4.23 -10.13 -9.22
CA LEU A 45 -3.35 -9.30 -10.06
C LEU A 45 -2.29 -10.14 -10.78
N ALA A 46 -1.85 -11.24 -10.19
CA ALA A 46 -0.95 -12.23 -10.78
C ALA A 46 -1.52 -12.95 -12.02
N ARG A 47 -2.77 -12.69 -12.41
CA ARG A 47 -3.45 -13.33 -13.55
C ARG A 47 -3.99 -12.33 -14.56
N VAL A 48 -3.98 -11.04 -14.23
CA VAL A 48 -4.58 -10.00 -15.08
C VAL A 48 -3.53 -9.44 -16.02
N VAL A 49 -3.79 -9.60 -17.32
CA VAL A 49 -2.96 -9.04 -18.39
C VAL A 49 -3.56 -7.72 -18.91
N ASP A 50 -4.89 -7.63 -18.94
CA ASP A 50 -5.59 -6.43 -19.41
C ASP A 50 -5.22 -5.21 -18.53
N PRO A 51 -4.78 -4.10 -19.14
CA PRO A 51 -4.35 -2.91 -18.40
C PRO A 51 -5.50 -2.21 -17.68
N GLY A 52 -6.73 -2.23 -18.21
CA GLY A 52 -7.90 -1.62 -17.57
C GLY A 52 -8.29 -2.35 -16.29
N ASP A 53 -8.36 -3.68 -16.35
CA ASP A 53 -8.61 -4.53 -15.19
C ASP A 53 -7.46 -4.42 -14.17
N ARG A 54 -6.20 -4.36 -14.63
CA ARG A 54 -5.04 -4.13 -13.75
C ARG A 54 -5.13 -2.79 -13.02
N ALA A 55 -5.48 -1.72 -13.72
CA ALA A 55 -5.66 -0.40 -13.12
C ALA A 55 -6.73 -0.44 -12.01
N ASP A 56 -7.89 -1.04 -12.27
CA ASP A 56 -8.94 -1.17 -11.25
C ASP A 56 -8.48 -1.98 -10.03
N MET A 57 -7.76 -3.09 -10.25
CA MET A 57 -7.21 -3.89 -9.15
C MET A 57 -6.15 -3.13 -8.35
N LEU A 58 -5.24 -2.42 -9.01
CA LEU A 58 -4.22 -1.59 -8.35
C LEU A 58 -4.86 -0.49 -7.49
N ARG A 59 -5.87 0.21 -8.01
CA ARG A 59 -6.65 1.20 -7.25
C ARG A 59 -7.32 0.61 -6.02
N ARG A 60 -7.94 -0.57 -6.15
CA ARG A 60 -8.57 -1.27 -5.01
C ARG A 60 -7.54 -1.73 -3.98
N LEU A 61 -6.35 -2.16 -4.44
CA LEU A 61 -5.25 -2.53 -3.56
C LEU A 61 -4.74 -1.31 -2.78
N ALA A 62 -4.47 -0.19 -3.47
CA ALA A 62 -4.07 1.08 -2.87
C ALA A 62 -5.09 1.53 -1.82
N THR A 63 -6.38 1.54 -2.18
CA THR A 63 -7.47 1.88 -1.25
C THR A 63 -7.47 1.00 0.00
N SER A 64 -7.34 -0.33 -0.16
CA SER A 64 -7.33 -1.25 0.98
C SER A 64 -6.09 -1.09 1.85
N LEU A 65 -4.91 -0.82 1.26
CA LEU A 65 -3.68 -0.54 1.99
C LEU A 65 -3.78 0.76 2.79
N HIS A 66 -4.28 1.83 2.18
CA HIS A 66 -4.51 3.10 2.86
C HIS A 66 -5.44 2.90 4.08
N ARG A 67 -6.54 2.16 3.92
CA ARG A 67 -7.46 1.86 5.04
C ARG A 67 -6.79 1.03 6.13
N ARG A 68 -5.91 0.08 5.79
CA ARG A 68 -5.12 -0.67 6.78
C ARG A 68 -4.16 0.24 7.54
N ALA A 69 -3.45 1.10 6.83
CA ALA A 69 -2.49 2.03 7.40
C ALA A 69 -3.14 2.93 8.46
N VAL A 70 -4.25 3.58 8.10
CA VAL A 70 -5.03 4.44 9.02
C VAL A 70 -5.50 3.69 10.27
N LEU A 71 -5.82 2.40 10.16
CA LEU A 71 -6.27 1.58 11.28
C LEU A 71 -5.13 0.98 12.11
N TYR A 72 -3.91 0.91 11.57
CA TYR A 72 -2.82 0.10 12.10
C TYR A 72 -2.46 0.46 13.54
N ALA A 73 -2.17 1.74 13.81
CA ALA A 73 -1.77 2.19 15.14
C ALA A 73 -2.86 1.91 16.20
N SER A 74 -4.13 1.93 15.83
CA SER A 74 -5.24 1.62 16.74
C SER A 74 -5.39 0.12 17.06
N VAL A 75 -4.85 -0.75 16.21
CA VAL A 75 -4.96 -2.21 16.32
C VAL A 75 -3.69 -2.82 16.91
N HIS A 76 -2.52 -2.37 16.44
CA HIS A 76 -1.23 -2.92 16.79
C HIS A 76 -0.41 -1.98 17.68
N GLY A 77 -0.74 -0.69 17.74
CA GLY A 77 0.14 0.33 18.31
C GLY A 77 1.13 0.88 17.29
N VAL A 78 1.80 1.98 17.62
CA VAL A 78 2.83 2.58 16.75
C VAL A 78 4.07 1.69 16.79
N HIS A 79 4.50 1.21 15.62
CA HIS A 79 5.67 0.34 15.47
C HIS A 79 6.66 1.00 14.51
N GLN A 80 7.87 1.26 14.98
CA GLN A 80 9.00 1.66 14.15
C GLN A 80 9.53 0.43 13.40
N LEU A 81 9.88 0.59 12.12
CA LEU A 81 10.46 -0.48 11.32
C LEU A 81 11.96 -0.59 11.60
N GLU A 82 12.46 -1.82 11.73
CA GLU A 82 13.87 -2.06 12.03
C GLU A 82 14.77 -1.58 10.88
N GLY A 83 15.74 -0.71 11.21
CA GLY A 83 16.66 -0.16 10.22
C GLY A 83 16.06 0.89 9.29
N GLU A 84 14.87 1.42 9.62
CA GLU A 84 14.22 2.54 8.93
C GLU A 84 13.84 3.64 9.93
N THR A 85 13.65 4.87 9.42
CA THR A 85 13.19 6.02 10.21
C THR A 85 11.66 6.14 10.25
N THR A 86 10.97 5.26 9.53
CA THR A 86 9.53 5.28 9.30
C THR A 86 8.80 4.25 10.15
N THR A 87 7.55 4.56 10.47
CA THR A 87 6.63 3.63 11.15
C THR A 87 5.94 2.70 10.14
N ALA A 88 5.46 1.56 10.61
CA ALA A 88 4.79 0.57 9.76
C ALA A 88 3.51 1.09 9.09
N ASP A 89 2.76 1.97 9.76
CA ASP A 89 1.60 2.66 9.19
C ASP A 89 1.98 3.64 8.08
N LEU A 90 3.02 4.46 8.29
CA LEU A 90 3.52 5.36 7.25
C LEU A 90 4.07 4.58 6.05
N SER A 91 4.81 3.49 6.27
CA SER A 91 5.27 2.63 5.18
C SER A 91 4.10 2.04 4.37
N MET A 92 3.00 1.64 5.01
CA MET A 92 1.81 1.17 4.29
C MET A 92 1.06 2.29 3.53
N LEU A 93 1.14 3.55 3.99
CA LEU A 93 0.64 4.69 3.21
C LEU A 93 1.48 4.86 1.94
N TRP A 94 2.80 4.84 2.07
CA TRP A 94 3.67 4.90 0.89
C TRP A 94 3.45 3.72 -0.07
N GLU A 95 3.24 2.51 0.46
CA GLU A 95 2.84 1.36 -0.38
C GLU A 95 1.55 1.67 -1.16
N ALA A 96 0.55 2.31 -0.52
CA ALA A 96 -0.71 2.67 -1.18
C ALA A 96 -0.49 3.69 -2.31
N ASP A 97 0.25 4.76 -2.02
CA ASP A 97 0.53 5.84 -2.99
C ASP A 97 1.31 5.31 -4.21
N LEU A 98 2.27 4.39 -3.99
CA LEU A 98 2.98 3.71 -5.08
C LEU A 98 2.06 2.88 -5.97
N TYR A 99 1.09 2.16 -5.39
CA TYR A 99 0.12 1.41 -6.18
C TYR A 99 -0.90 2.30 -6.89
N GLU A 100 -1.20 3.49 -6.35
CA GLU A 100 -2.01 4.50 -7.03
C GLU A 100 -1.26 5.07 -8.24
N ALA A 101 0.02 5.43 -8.09
CA ALA A 101 0.85 5.86 -9.22
C ALA A 101 0.95 4.78 -10.32
N LEU A 102 1.07 3.50 -9.93
CA LEU A 102 1.05 2.37 -10.87
C LEU A 102 -0.33 2.16 -11.52
N CYS A 103 -1.42 2.45 -10.82
CA CYS A 103 -2.76 2.46 -11.41
C CYS A 103 -2.83 3.51 -12.52
N ASP A 104 -2.32 4.72 -12.28
CA ASP A 104 -2.30 5.78 -13.28
C ASP A 104 -1.46 5.39 -14.51
N VAL A 105 -0.35 4.67 -14.32
CA VAL A 105 0.45 4.11 -15.42
C VAL A 105 -0.39 3.19 -16.31
N GLU A 106 -1.14 2.25 -15.72
CA GLU A 106 -1.98 1.33 -16.50
C GLU A 106 -3.17 2.07 -17.15
N ALA A 107 -3.78 3.03 -16.45
CA ALA A 107 -4.87 3.84 -16.99
C ALA A 107 -4.43 4.73 -18.17
N ALA A 108 -3.26 5.36 -18.08
CA ALA A 108 -2.68 6.16 -19.16
C ALA A 108 -2.53 5.35 -20.45
N HIS A 109 -2.14 4.08 -20.30
CA HIS A 109 -2.01 3.16 -21.42
C HIS A 109 -3.38 2.83 -22.06
N VAL A 110 -4.41 2.59 -21.25
CA VAL A 110 -5.79 2.30 -21.71
C VAL A 110 -6.39 3.48 -22.47
N TYR A 111 -6.23 4.70 -21.94
CA TYR A 111 -6.87 5.88 -22.49
C TYR A 111 -6.01 6.59 -23.55
N HIS A 112 -4.80 6.12 -23.81
CA HIS A 112 -3.83 6.74 -24.71
C HIS A 112 -3.56 8.22 -24.37
N THR A 113 -3.54 8.53 -23.08
CA THR A 113 -3.28 9.88 -22.55
C THR A 113 -1.97 9.92 -21.76
N PRO A 114 -1.40 11.11 -21.53
CA PRO A 114 -0.41 11.26 -20.46
C PRO A 114 -0.95 10.73 -19.13
N ARG A 115 -0.06 10.21 -18.29
CA ARG A 115 -0.38 9.79 -16.93
C ARG A 115 -0.77 11.00 -16.08
N ALA A 116 -1.77 10.84 -15.22
CA ALA A 116 -2.02 11.81 -14.15
C ALA A 116 -0.78 11.88 -13.24
N ARG A 117 -0.30 13.09 -12.98
CA ARG A 117 0.83 13.32 -12.06
C ARG A 117 0.31 13.90 -10.76
N GLY A 118 0.71 13.32 -9.65
CA GLY A 118 0.55 13.92 -8.33
C GLY A 118 1.51 15.10 -8.11
N MET A 119 1.37 15.75 -6.95
CA MET A 119 2.30 16.77 -6.45
C MET A 119 2.98 16.28 -5.17
N ASP A 120 3.48 15.05 -5.18
CA ASP A 120 4.07 14.39 -4.03
C ASP A 120 5.55 14.01 -4.27
N GLN A 121 6.20 13.51 -3.22
CA GLN A 121 7.61 13.15 -3.25
C GLN A 121 7.91 11.94 -4.17
N ILE A 122 6.93 11.07 -4.42
CA ILE A 122 7.08 9.95 -5.35
C ILE A 122 7.18 10.50 -6.77
N GLU A 123 6.34 11.47 -7.12
CA GLU A 123 6.35 12.12 -8.42
C GLU A 123 7.64 12.88 -8.69
N GLU A 124 8.14 13.61 -7.70
CA GLU A 124 9.42 14.34 -7.83
C GLU A 124 10.60 13.40 -8.10
N THR A 125 10.62 12.22 -7.50
CA THR A 125 11.76 11.29 -7.56
C THR A 125 11.65 10.22 -8.64
N ALA A 126 10.43 9.72 -8.90
CA ALA A 126 10.18 8.62 -9.81
C ALA A 126 9.33 8.98 -11.03
N GLY A 127 8.85 10.22 -11.13
CA GLY A 127 8.04 10.71 -12.26
C GLY A 127 8.58 10.31 -13.64
N PRO A 128 9.87 10.54 -13.95
CA PRO A 128 10.44 10.13 -15.25
C PRO A 128 10.38 8.61 -15.52
N VAL A 129 10.50 7.77 -14.49
CA VAL A 129 10.37 6.31 -14.61
C VAL A 129 8.91 5.93 -14.84
N LEU A 130 7.99 6.52 -14.08
CA LEU A 130 6.55 6.29 -14.22
C LEU A 130 6.03 6.72 -15.59
N ASP A 131 6.51 7.85 -16.13
CA ASP A 131 6.17 8.30 -17.48
C ASP A 131 6.68 7.32 -18.54
N ARG A 132 7.92 6.81 -18.38
CA ARG A 132 8.47 5.78 -19.27
C ARG A 132 7.66 4.49 -19.19
N MET A 133 7.22 4.09 -18.00
CA MET A 133 6.33 2.94 -17.84
C MET A 133 5.00 3.16 -18.57
N ALA A 134 4.38 4.34 -18.43
CA ALA A 134 3.13 4.67 -19.12
C ALA A 134 3.28 4.68 -20.65
N ALA A 135 4.43 5.13 -21.15
CA ALA A 135 4.76 5.10 -22.57
C ALA A 135 5.12 3.70 -23.12
N THR A 136 5.33 2.71 -22.24
CA THR A 136 5.72 1.35 -22.64
C THR A 136 4.47 0.50 -22.93
N PRO A 137 4.22 0.08 -24.18
CA PRO A 137 2.94 -0.55 -24.56
C PRO A 137 2.74 -1.95 -23.99
N ASP A 138 3.82 -2.75 -23.88
CA ASP A 138 3.72 -4.13 -23.43
C ASP A 138 3.90 -4.24 -21.91
N LEU A 139 3.09 -5.11 -21.29
CA LEU A 139 3.14 -5.34 -19.84
C LEU A 139 4.51 -5.85 -19.38
N GLY A 140 5.19 -6.69 -20.19
CA GLY A 140 6.51 -7.21 -19.86
C GLY A 140 7.57 -6.12 -19.75
N GLY A 141 7.57 -5.16 -20.68
CA GLY A 141 8.39 -3.96 -20.67
C GLY A 141 8.14 -3.11 -19.43
N ARG A 142 6.87 -2.86 -19.08
CA ARG A 142 6.50 -2.14 -17.85
C ARG A 142 7.03 -2.85 -16.60
N LEU A 143 6.83 -4.17 -16.49
CA LEU A 143 7.28 -4.95 -15.34
C LEU A 143 8.82 -4.96 -15.19
N ARG A 144 9.57 -4.93 -16.31
CA ARG A 144 11.04 -4.81 -16.26
C ARG A 144 11.52 -3.47 -15.67
N LEU A 145 10.71 -2.42 -15.78
CA LEU A 145 11.02 -1.10 -15.21
C LEU A 145 10.77 -1.01 -13.70
N LEU A 146 10.14 -2.02 -13.06
CA LEU A 146 9.91 -2.04 -11.61
C LEU A 146 11.21 -1.98 -10.79
N GLY A 147 12.32 -2.50 -11.33
CA GLY A 147 13.64 -2.37 -10.71
C GLY A 147 14.09 -0.91 -10.64
N ALA A 148 13.98 -0.18 -11.75
CA ALA A 148 14.32 1.25 -11.78
C ALA A 148 13.37 2.06 -10.89
N LEU A 149 12.07 1.73 -10.88
CA LEU A 149 11.10 2.41 -10.01
C LEU A 149 11.45 2.19 -8.54
N HIS A 150 11.78 0.96 -8.14
CA HIS A 150 12.24 0.66 -6.79
C HIS A 150 13.44 1.51 -6.38
N ASP A 151 14.47 1.57 -7.23
CA ASP A 151 15.70 2.29 -6.91
C ASP A 151 15.45 3.80 -6.78
N SER A 152 14.56 4.35 -7.62
CA SER A 152 14.16 5.76 -7.56
C SER A 152 13.40 6.13 -6.28
N VAL A 153 12.47 5.29 -5.81
CA VAL A 153 11.63 5.62 -4.65
C VAL A 153 12.25 5.22 -3.31
N LEU A 154 13.20 4.28 -3.31
CA LEU A 154 13.84 3.74 -2.10
C LEU A 154 14.29 4.81 -1.09
N PRO A 155 14.94 5.92 -1.48
CA PRO A 155 15.38 6.95 -0.54
C PRO A 155 14.25 7.71 0.15
N VAL A 156 13.06 7.73 -0.46
CA VAL A 156 11.88 8.48 0.01
C VAL A 156 10.97 7.61 0.86
N VAL A 157 10.59 6.44 0.32
CA VAL A 157 9.52 5.62 0.92
C VAL A 157 10.04 4.58 1.92
N GLY A 158 11.36 4.35 1.95
CA GLY A 158 11.99 3.32 2.77
C GLY A 158 12.02 1.94 2.11
N LYS A 159 12.78 1.01 2.71
CA LYS A 159 13.09 -0.30 2.12
C LYS A 159 11.84 -1.16 1.99
N ARG A 160 11.01 -1.21 3.04
CA ARG A 160 9.80 -2.02 3.04
C ARG A 160 8.84 -1.62 1.91
N ALA A 161 8.53 -0.34 1.78
CA ALA A 161 7.56 0.14 0.79
C ALA A 161 8.11 -0.03 -0.63
N ALA A 162 9.37 0.34 -0.88
CA ALA A 162 10.02 0.14 -2.17
C ALA A 162 10.02 -1.34 -2.59
N ALA A 163 10.31 -2.26 -1.66
CA ALA A 163 10.30 -3.70 -1.95
C ALA A 163 8.94 -4.22 -2.47
N GLN A 164 7.83 -3.60 -2.06
CA GLN A 164 6.50 -4.00 -2.56
C GLN A 164 6.28 -3.70 -4.04
N VAL A 165 7.01 -2.73 -4.61
CA VAL A 165 6.99 -2.44 -6.05
C VAL A 165 7.64 -3.59 -6.82
N ARG A 166 8.80 -4.08 -6.38
CA ARG A 166 9.46 -5.24 -7.02
C ARG A 166 8.67 -6.53 -6.84
N ALA A 167 7.94 -6.63 -5.73
CA ALA A 167 7.07 -7.77 -5.44
C ALA A 167 5.71 -7.69 -6.16
N LEU A 168 5.50 -6.74 -7.06
CA LEU A 168 4.25 -6.64 -7.82
C LEU A 168 4.00 -7.96 -8.59
N PRO A 169 2.87 -8.64 -8.36
CA PRO A 169 2.57 -9.88 -9.05
C PRO A 169 2.52 -9.71 -10.57
N ALA A 170 3.17 -10.64 -11.28
CA ALA A 170 3.23 -10.68 -12.74
C ALA A 170 2.46 -11.90 -13.28
N PRO A 171 1.70 -11.75 -14.38
CA PRO A 171 1.10 -12.90 -15.06
C PRO A 171 2.15 -13.87 -15.58
N ALA A 172 1.94 -15.17 -15.38
CA ALA A 172 2.88 -16.21 -15.80
C ALA A 172 3.19 -16.14 -17.31
N SER A 173 2.19 -15.79 -18.13
CA SER A 173 2.33 -15.59 -19.58
C SER A 173 3.34 -14.50 -19.96
N VAL A 174 3.51 -13.49 -19.11
CA VAL A 174 4.45 -12.37 -19.34
C VAL A 174 5.87 -12.75 -18.88
N VAL A 175 6.00 -13.62 -17.87
CA VAL A 175 7.30 -14.07 -17.36
C VAL A 175 8.01 -15.00 -18.35
N THR A 176 7.26 -15.83 -19.09
CA THR A 176 7.81 -16.78 -20.07
C THR A 176 8.21 -16.14 -21.40
N ALA A 177 7.60 -15.01 -21.77
CA ALA A 177 7.87 -14.35 -23.06
C ALA A 177 9.16 -13.49 -23.08
N GLY A 178 9.80 -13.30 -21.92
CA GLY A 178 10.99 -12.47 -21.76
C GLY A 178 12.30 -13.21 -21.51
N ARG A 179 12.32 -14.55 -21.68
CA ARG A 179 13.53 -15.39 -21.68
C ARG A 179 13.82 -15.87 -23.09
#